data_AF-A0A4U0V0Y4-F1
#
_entry.id   AF-A0A4U0V0Y4-F1
#
_cell.length_a   1.000
_cell.length_b   1.000
_cell.length_c   1.000
_cell.angle_alpha   90.00
_cell.angle_beta   90.00
_cell.angle_gamma   90.00
#
_symmetry.space_group_name_H-M   'P 1'
#
loop_
_entity.id
_entity.type
_entity.pdbx_description
1 polymer ?
#
loop_
_entity_poly.entity_id
_entity_poly.type
_entity_poly.pdbx_seq_one_letter_code
_entity_poly.pdbx_strand_id
1 'polypeptide(L)'
;MEIQLYVYDLTNGMARSMSRAYLGIQIDAVYHTALVFDDIEYFFGAGVQTCRPGATHHGRPMEIIPMGTTQLPLDVILDYLESLKDVYTPESYD
;
A
#
# COMPACT_ATOMS: atom_id res chain seq x y z
N MET A 1 -5.04 -4.58 18.14
CA MET A 1 -5.29 -4.94 16.73
C MET A 1 -3.97 -5.09 16.02
N GLU A 2 -3.77 -6.18 15.28
CA GLU A 2 -2.55 -6.41 14.48
C GLU A 2 -2.56 -5.52 13.24
N ILE A 3 -1.39 -5.00 12.88
CA ILE A 3 -1.17 -4.20 11.68
C ILE A 3 -0.15 -4.90 10.79
N GLN A 4 -0.46 -5.00 9.50
CA GLN A 4 0.42 -5.56 8.49
C GLN A 4 0.68 -4.51 7.39
N LEU A 5 1.86 -4.56 6.78
CA LEU A 5 2.18 -3.81 5.58
C LEU A 5 2.25 -4.78 4.41
N TYR A 6 1.35 -4.64 3.46
CA TYR A 6 1.38 -5.38 2.21
C TYR A 6 2.28 -4.64 1.23
N VAL A 7 3.22 -5.36 0.62
CA VAL A 7 4.18 -4.83 -0.35
C VAL A 7 3.94 -5.49 -1.70
N TYR A 8 3.84 -4.69 -2.75
CA TYR A 8 3.56 -5.12 -4.12
C TYR A 8 4.66 -4.66 -5.06
N ASP A 9 4.97 -5.48 -6.06
CA ASP A 9 5.72 -5.05 -7.25
C ASP A 9 4.75 -4.79 -8.40
N LEU A 10 4.55 -3.51 -8.74
CA LEU A 10 3.67 -3.08 -9.82
C LEU A 10 4.05 -3.68 -11.18
N THR A 11 5.31 -4.09 -11.33
CA THR A 11 5.83 -4.63 -12.58
C THR A 11 5.81 -6.16 -12.65
N ASN A 12 5.38 -6.85 -11.59
CA ASN A 12 5.35 -8.31 -11.53
C ASN A 12 6.67 -8.99 -11.98
N GLY A 13 7.82 -8.46 -11.54
CA GLY A 13 9.15 -8.98 -11.82
C GLY A 13 9.82 -8.43 -13.08
N MET A 14 9.14 -7.60 -13.87
CA MET A 14 9.77 -6.97 -15.04
C MET A 14 10.87 -5.99 -14.64
N ALA A 15 10.69 -5.22 -13.56
CA ALA A 15 11.73 -4.33 -13.04
C ALA A 15 13.03 -5.09 -12.77
N ARG A 16 12.96 -6.16 -11.97
CA ARG A 16 14.11 -7.03 -11.69
C ARG A 16 14.79 -7.57 -12.94
N SER A 17 14.01 -7.95 -13.95
CA SER A 17 14.54 -8.62 -15.14
C SER A 17 15.09 -7.65 -16.20
N MET A 18 14.56 -6.43 -16.27
CA MET A 18 14.77 -5.54 -17.43
C MET A 18 15.34 -4.16 -17.06
N SER A 19 15.37 -3.77 -15.79
CA SER A 19 15.71 -2.39 -15.42
C SER A 19 17.11 -1.98 -15.88
N ARG A 20 18.10 -2.88 -15.83
CA ARG A 20 19.45 -2.58 -16.29
C ARG A 20 19.50 -2.20 -17.77
N ALA A 21 18.68 -2.85 -18.59
CA ALA A 21 18.63 -2.59 -20.03
C ALA A 21 17.94 -1.26 -20.35
N TYR A 22 16.86 -0.91 -19.64
CA TYR A 22 16.08 0.29 -19.93
C TYR A 22 16.54 1.54 -19.17
N LEU A 23 16.97 1.39 -17.92
CA LEU A 23 17.31 2.48 -17.00
C LEU A 23 18.81 2.60 -16.76
N GLY A 24 19.62 1.62 -17.19
CA GLY A 24 21.05 1.53 -16.88
C GLY A 24 21.36 1.10 -15.44
N ILE A 25 20.35 1.02 -14.57
CA ILE A 25 20.47 0.66 -13.15
C ILE A 25 19.64 -0.58 -12.80
N GLN A 26 20.10 -1.34 -11.80
CA GLN A 26 19.34 -2.46 -11.27
C GLN A 26 18.36 -1.94 -10.23
N ILE A 27 17.08 -2.26 -10.41
CA ILE A 27 16.04 -2.13 -9.38
C ILE A 27 15.28 -3.45 -9.28
N ASP A 28 14.78 -3.79 -8.10
CA ASP A 28 14.14 -5.08 -7.87
C ASP A 28 12.63 -5.08 -8.12
N ALA A 29 11.98 -3.93 -7.98
CA ALA A 29 10.53 -3.76 -8.11
C ALA A 29 10.19 -2.27 -8.29
N VAL A 30 8.98 -2.00 -8.76
CA VAL A 30 8.32 -0.71 -8.54
C VAL A 30 7.33 -0.91 -7.42
N TYR A 31 7.66 -0.35 -6.26
CA TYR A 31 6.94 -0.65 -5.02
C TYR A 31 5.61 0.10 -4.92
N HIS A 32 4.57 -0.63 -4.51
CA HIS A 32 3.35 -0.07 -3.94
C HIS A 32 3.08 -0.75 -2.60
N THR A 33 2.56 -0.01 -1.63
CA THR A 33 2.30 -0.53 -0.29
C THR A 33 0.94 -0.14 0.23
N ALA A 34 0.40 -0.98 1.10
CA ALA A 34 -0.87 -0.75 1.78
C ALA A 34 -0.81 -1.24 3.23
N LEU A 35 -1.50 -0.56 4.13
CA LEU A 35 -1.69 -1.02 5.50
C LEU A 35 -2.90 -1.95 5.56
N VAL A 36 -2.76 -3.07 6.25
CA VAL A 36 -3.84 -4.02 6.48
C VAL A 36 -4.08 -4.19 7.97
N PHE A 37 -5.32 -3.95 8.39
CA PHE A 37 -5.81 -4.20 9.74
C PHE A 37 -7.32 -4.36 9.70
N ASP A 38 -7.87 -5.10 10.66
CA ASP A 38 -9.31 -5.43 10.72
C ASP A 38 -9.88 -6.00 9.40
N ASP A 39 -9.10 -6.82 8.69
CA ASP A 39 -9.46 -7.38 7.38
C ASP A 39 -9.79 -6.33 6.30
N ILE A 40 -9.26 -5.11 6.45
CA ILE A 40 -9.37 -4.02 5.49
C ILE A 40 -7.97 -3.57 5.09
N GLU A 41 -7.78 -3.38 3.79
CA GLU A 41 -6.57 -2.82 3.20
C GLU A 41 -6.77 -1.34 2.88
N TYR A 42 -5.85 -0.49 3.35
CA TYR A 42 -5.85 0.96 3.23
C TYR A 42 -4.62 1.41 2.45
N PHE A 43 -4.82 2.20 1.40
CA PHE A 43 -3.74 2.74 0.58
C PHE A 43 -4.09 4.12 0.03
N PHE A 44 -3.07 4.85 -0.41
CA PHE A 44 -3.23 6.15 -1.05
C PHE A 44 -2.98 6.03 -2.56
N GLY A 45 -3.90 6.60 -3.34
CA GLY A 45 -3.85 6.68 -4.80
C GLY A 45 -4.54 7.98 -5.22
N ALA A 46 -5.67 7.89 -5.92
CA ALA A 46 -6.58 9.02 -6.12
C ALA A 46 -7.40 9.33 -4.84
N GLY A 47 -6.72 9.61 -3.73
CA GLY A 47 -7.29 9.70 -2.40
C GLY A 47 -7.06 8.46 -1.52
N VAL A 48 -7.48 8.55 -0.25
CA VAL A 48 -7.46 7.40 0.68
C VAL A 48 -8.52 6.38 0.23
N GLN A 49 -8.06 5.17 -0.09
CA GLN A 49 -8.89 4.09 -0.62
C GLN A 49 -8.86 2.88 0.30
N THR A 50 -9.93 2.08 0.23
CA THR A 50 -10.05 0.83 0.97
C THR A 50 -10.48 -0.32 0.07
N CYS A 51 -10.02 -1.53 0.38
CA CYS A 51 -10.48 -2.75 -0.27
C CYS A 51 -10.29 -3.96 0.67
N ARG A 52 -10.66 -5.15 0.19
CA ARG A 52 -10.31 -6.40 0.87
C ARG A 52 -8.82 -6.70 0.67
N PRO A 53 -8.12 -7.25 1.67
CA PRO A 53 -6.70 -7.57 1.56
C PRO A 53 -6.35 -8.40 0.33
N GLY A 54 -5.42 -7.90 -0.49
CA GLY A 54 -4.96 -8.55 -1.71
C GLY A 54 -5.98 -8.57 -2.86
N ALA A 55 -7.03 -7.75 -2.79
CA ALA A 55 -8.05 -7.61 -3.84
C ALA A 55 -7.79 -6.43 -4.79
N THR A 56 -6.66 -5.73 -4.63
CA THR A 56 -6.25 -4.66 -5.55
C THR A 56 -5.92 -5.25 -6.93
N HIS A 57 -5.90 -4.39 -7.96
CA HIS A 57 -5.50 -4.82 -9.30
C HIS A 57 -4.01 -5.19 -9.40
N HIS A 58 -3.24 -5.00 -8.32
CA HIS A 58 -1.83 -5.38 -8.22
C HIS A 58 -1.63 -6.87 -7.93
N GLY A 59 -2.71 -7.62 -7.67
CA GLY A 59 -2.65 -9.06 -7.43
C GLY A 59 -2.24 -9.37 -6.00
N ARG A 60 -1.39 -10.38 -5.81
CA ARG A 60 -0.96 -10.79 -4.48
C ARG A 60 0.25 -9.97 -4.03
N PRO A 61 0.33 -9.59 -2.75
CA PRO A 61 1.53 -8.95 -2.22
C PRO A 61 2.73 -9.88 -2.40
N MET A 62 3.87 -9.31 -2.78
CA MET A 62 5.13 -10.05 -2.85
C MET A 62 5.72 -10.28 -1.45
N GLU A 63 5.35 -9.44 -0.48
CA GLU A 63 5.75 -9.55 0.90
C GLU A 63 4.65 -8.99 1.82
N ILE A 64 4.44 -9.65 2.96
CA ILE A 64 3.56 -9.17 4.03
C ILE A 64 4.43 -8.99 5.27
N ILE A 65 4.60 -7.73 5.69
CA ILE A 65 5.48 -7.35 6.79
C ILE A 65 4.62 -7.07 8.04
N PRO A 66 4.83 -7.81 9.15
CA PRO A 66 4.19 -7.48 10.43
C PRO A 66 4.69 -6.13 10.95
N MET A 67 3.80 -5.17 11.13
CA MET A 67 4.12 -3.83 11.66
C MET A 67 3.95 -3.73 13.18
N GLY A 68 3.43 -4.79 13.80
CA GLY A 68 3.16 -4.87 15.24
C GLY A 68 1.68 -4.72 15.55
N THR A 69 1.38 -4.18 16.73
CA THR A 69 0.00 -4.04 17.23
C THR A 69 -0.29 -2.63 17.68
N THR A 70 -1.51 -2.15 17.41
CA THR A 70 -2.04 -0.91 17.99
C THR A 70 -3.08 -1.20 19.08
N GLN A 71 -3.17 -0.31 20.07
CA GLN A 71 -4.23 -0.27 21.07
C GLN A 71 -5.32 0.76 20.73
N LEU A 72 -5.15 1.52 19.63
CA LEU A 72 -6.17 2.47 19.19
C LEU A 72 -7.45 1.71 18.80
N PRO A 73 -8.61 2.15 19.28
CA PRO A 73 -9.90 1.70 18.77
C PRO A 73 -10.03 1.98 17.26
N LEU A 74 -10.78 1.12 16.56
CA LEU A 74 -10.93 1.25 15.10
C LEU A 74 -11.60 2.56 14.70
N ASP A 75 -12.64 2.98 15.43
CA ASP A 75 -13.35 4.25 15.24
C ASP A 75 -12.39 5.45 15.30
N VAL A 76 -11.45 5.46 16.26
CA VAL A 76 -10.42 6.52 16.35
C VAL A 76 -9.51 6.54 15.11
N ILE A 77 -9.17 5.37 14.56
CA ILE A 77 -8.36 5.27 13.33
C ILE A 77 -9.16 5.76 12.13
N LEU A 78 -10.44 5.39 12.03
CA LEU A 78 -11.32 5.80 10.94
C LEU A 78 -11.58 7.31 10.96
N ASP A 79 -11.80 7.90 12.14
CA ASP A 79 -11.93 9.35 12.30
C ASP A 79 -10.66 10.08 11.87
N TYR A 80 -9.49 9.53 12.21
CA TYR A 80 -8.21 10.07 11.74
C TYR A 80 -8.07 9.96 10.22
N LEU A 81 -8.39 8.81 9.63
CA LEU A 81 -8.37 8.63 8.17
C LEU A 81 -9.34 9.56 7.45
N GLU A 82 -10.50 9.86 8.04
CA GLU A 82 -11.44 10.83 7.50
C GLU A 82 -10.82 12.24 7.48
N SER A 83 -10.19 12.66 8.58
CA SER A 83 -9.48 13.96 8.66
C SER A 83 -8.33 14.07 7.66
N LEU A 84 -7.75 12.94 7.26
CA LEU A 84 -6.68 12.89 6.29
C LEU A 84 -7.16 13.09 4.85
N LYS A 85 -8.44 12.92 4.53
CA LYS A 85 -8.95 13.09 3.16
C LYS A 85 -8.81 14.50 2.61
N ASP A 86 -8.77 15.51 3.49
CA ASP A 86 -8.54 16.91 3.10
C ASP A 86 -7.09 17.15 2.65
N VAL A 87 -6.15 16.31 3.09
CA VAL A 87 -4.71 16.39 2.76
C VAL A 87 -4.37 15.44 1.62
N TYR A 88 -4.88 14.21 1.70
CA TYR A 88 -4.67 13.15 0.72
C TYR A 88 -5.80 13.16 -0.31
N THR A 89 -5.84 14.22 -1.12
CA THR A 89 -6.78 14.36 -2.23
C THR A 89 -6.23 13.69 -3.50
N PRO A 90 -7.05 13.40 -4.52
CA PRO A 90 -6.57 12.91 -5.80
C PRO A 90 -5.51 13.82 -6.46
N GLU A 91 -5.63 15.13 -6.26
CA GLU A 91 -4.72 16.13 -6.83
C GLU A 91 -3.38 16.21 -6.08
N SER A 92 -3.33 15.71 -4.84
CA SER A 92 -2.10 15.64 -4.03
C SER A 92 -1.23 14.42 -4.34
N TYR A 93 -1.66 13.57 -5.28
CA TYR A 93 -0.92 12.39 -5.72
C TYR A 93 0.02 12.75 -6.88
N ASP A 94 1.34 12.62 -6.65
CA ASP A 94 2.42 12.91 -7.61
C ASP A 94 2.88 11.67 -8.41
#